data_AF-Q973V4-F1
#
_entry.id   AF-Q973V4-F1
#
_cell.length_a   1.000
_cell.length_b   1.000
_cell.length_c   1.000
_cell.angle_alpha   90.00
_cell.angle_beta   90.00
_cell.angle_gamma   90.00
#
_symmetry.space_group_name_H-M   'P 1'
#
loop_
_entity.id
_entity.type
_entity.pdbx_description
1 polymer ?
#
loop_
_entity_poly.entity_id
_entity_poly.type
_entity_poly.pdbx_seq_one_letter_code
_entity_poly.pdbx_strand_id
1 'polypeptide(L)'
;MSGNRVRLLKRRALRFLEEAKRDLSEGYYDIGAFHVEQALQLYIKAVIFELFGKDYEGHGIRELIGYLSKLLKENGYDELSKKIDELIREYRRQLVDIEDAYIDSRYEIIEYESDDLKPLIEVSESIIKILEEVVKIVKLG
;
A
#
# COMPACT_ATOMS: atom_id res chain seq x y z
N MET A 1 21.11 1.60 11.62
CA MET A 1 20.07 0.59 11.97
C MET A 1 18.71 0.87 11.33
N SER A 2 18.27 2.13 11.15
CA SER A 2 17.01 2.49 10.45
C SER A 2 16.97 2.12 8.95
N GLY A 3 18.04 2.37 8.20
CA GLY A 3 18.08 2.07 6.76
C GLY A 3 17.97 0.59 6.40
N ASN A 4 18.42 -0.33 7.28
CA ASN A 4 18.21 -1.77 7.10
C ASN A 4 16.74 -2.15 7.22
N ARG A 5 16.01 -1.53 8.16
CA ARG A 5 14.58 -1.76 8.36
C ARG A 5 13.76 -1.31 7.16
N VAL A 6 14.00 -0.09 6.65
CA VAL A 6 13.33 0.43 5.46
C VAL A 6 13.53 -0.50 4.26
N ARG A 7 14.78 -0.87 3.98
CA ARG A 7 15.09 -1.78 2.85
C ARG A 7 14.41 -3.13 3.00
N LEU A 8 14.40 -3.69 4.21
CA LEU A 8 13.75 -4.98 4.47
C LEU A 8 12.24 -4.90 4.23
N LEU A 9 11.56 -3.86 4.72
CA LEU A 9 10.13 -3.67 4.55
C LEU A 9 9.77 -3.48 3.08
N LYS A 10 10.47 -2.60 2.35
CA LYS A 10 10.24 -2.41 0.91
C LYS A 10 10.48 -3.68 0.11
N ARG A 11 11.57 -4.41 0.40
CA ARG A 11 11.85 -5.69 -0.26
C ARG A 11 10.72 -6.71 -0.03
N ARG A 12 10.21 -6.81 1.20
CA ARG A 12 9.09 -7.71 1.52
C ARG A 12 7.80 -7.27 0.84
N ALA A 13 7.51 -5.97 0.82
CA ALA A 13 6.35 -5.43 0.12
C ALA A 13 6.36 -5.79 -1.37
N LEU A 14 7.49 -5.57 -2.05
CA LEU A 14 7.63 -5.93 -3.45
C LEU A 14 7.53 -7.45 -3.67
N ARG A 15 8.05 -8.24 -2.73
CA ARG A 15 7.91 -9.70 -2.80
C ARG A 15 6.45 -10.14 -2.69
N PHE A 16 5.67 -9.56 -1.78
CA PHE A 16 4.24 -9.86 -1.69
C PHE A 16 3.50 -9.50 -2.99
N LEU A 17 3.84 -8.37 -3.61
CA LEU A 17 3.24 -8.01 -4.89
C LEU A 17 3.62 -8.97 -6.03
N GLU A 18 4.85 -9.50 -6.02
CA GLU A 18 5.25 -10.58 -6.94
C GLU A 18 4.45 -11.86 -6.71
N GLU A 19 4.20 -12.25 -5.46
CA GLU A 19 3.38 -13.44 -5.16
C GLU A 19 1.92 -13.21 -5.56
N ALA A 20 1.33 -12.05 -5.31
CA ALA A 20 -0.03 -11.73 -5.76
C ALA A 20 -0.22 -11.92 -7.28
N LYS A 21 0.80 -11.57 -8.07
CA LYS A 21 0.77 -11.79 -9.53
C LYS A 21 0.85 -13.27 -9.91
N ARG A 22 1.56 -14.08 -9.12
CA ARG A 22 1.61 -15.54 -9.32
C ARG A 22 0.27 -16.16 -8.95
N ASP A 23 -0.29 -15.74 -7.81
CA ASP A 23 -1.61 -16.19 -7.36
C ASP A 23 -2.69 -15.89 -8.41
N LEU A 24 -2.66 -14.70 -9.02
CA LEU A 24 -3.54 -14.36 -10.15
C LEU A 24 -3.39 -15.36 -11.31
N SER A 25 -2.17 -15.76 -11.64
CA SER A 25 -1.91 -16.71 -12.75
C SER A 25 -2.26 -18.16 -12.40
N GLU A 26 -2.24 -18.50 -11.12
CA GLU A 26 -2.49 -19.85 -10.59
C GLU A 26 -3.95 -20.06 -10.14
N GLY A 27 -4.75 -18.98 -10.09
CA GLY A 27 -6.16 -19.01 -9.71
C GLY A 27 -6.42 -18.86 -8.21
N TYR A 28 -5.44 -18.44 -7.42
CA TYR A 28 -5.54 -18.25 -5.96
C TYR A 28 -5.94 -16.80 -5.62
N TYR A 29 -7.12 -16.37 -6.07
CA TYR A 29 -7.48 -14.95 -6.07
C TYR A 29 -7.61 -14.32 -4.67
N ASP A 30 -8.16 -15.08 -3.71
CA ASP A 30 -8.29 -14.70 -2.30
C ASP A 30 -6.93 -14.48 -1.63
N ILE A 31 -6.01 -15.43 -1.82
CA ILE A 31 -4.62 -15.36 -1.32
C ILE A 31 -3.88 -14.20 -2.01
N GLY A 32 -4.11 -14.02 -3.31
CA GLY A 32 -3.53 -12.91 -4.05
C GLY A 32 -3.99 -11.55 -3.52
N ALA A 33 -5.27 -11.40 -3.16
CA ALA A 33 -5.80 -10.16 -2.59
C ALA A 33 -5.18 -9.87 -1.21
N PHE A 34 -5.01 -10.91 -0.39
CA PHE A 34 -4.25 -10.82 0.86
C PHE A 34 -2.80 -10.36 0.63
N HIS A 35 -2.10 -10.92 -0.36
CA HIS A 35 -0.75 -10.49 -0.68
C HIS A 35 -0.69 -9.04 -1.17
N VAL A 36 -1.68 -8.56 -1.91
CA VAL A 36 -1.80 -7.15 -2.31
C VAL A 36 -1.88 -6.24 -1.07
N GLU A 37 -2.75 -6.56 -0.12
CA GLU A 37 -2.90 -5.79 1.11
C GLU A 37 -1.59 -5.74 1.92
N GLN A 38 -0.93 -6.90 2.10
CA GLN A 38 0.36 -6.98 2.80
C GLN A 38 1.45 -6.16 2.10
N ALA A 39 1.45 -6.14 0.76
CA ALA A 39 2.38 -5.35 -0.03
C ALA A 39 2.23 -3.85 0.28
N LEU A 40 1.00 -3.32 0.18
CA LEU A 40 0.74 -1.91 0.45
C LEU A 40 1.03 -1.54 1.91
N GLN A 41 0.58 -2.34 2.86
CA GLN A 41 0.77 -2.07 4.28
C GLN A 41 2.26 -1.91 4.63
N LEU A 42 3.10 -2.85 4.17
CA LEU A 42 4.53 -2.80 4.42
C LEU A 42 5.22 -1.65 3.70
N TYR A 43 4.81 -1.35 2.46
CA TYR A 43 5.44 -0.28 1.69
C TYR A 43 5.14 1.09 2.30
N ILE A 44 3.88 1.36 2.66
CA ILE A 44 3.47 2.63 3.26
C ILE A 44 4.15 2.82 4.62
N LYS A 45 4.19 1.78 5.47
CA LYS A 45 4.92 1.81 6.74
C LYS A 45 6.41 2.09 6.54
N ALA A 46 7.02 1.50 5.51
CA ALA A 46 8.41 1.78 5.18
C ALA A 46 8.65 3.24 4.79
N VAL A 47 7.73 3.84 4.01
CA VAL A 47 7.80 5.25 3.59
C VAL A 47 7.64 6.19 4.77
N ILE A 48 6.64 5.97 5.63
CA ILE A 48 6.41 6.78 6.84
C ILE A 48 7.65 6.75 7.74
N PHE A 49 8.20 5.56 7.98
CA PHE A 49 9.40 5.41 8.80
C PHE A 49 10.63 6.03 8.14
N GLU A 50 10.77 5.92 6.82
CA GLU A 50 11.89 6.47 6.06
C GLU A 50 11.91 7.99 6.05
N LEU A 51 10.75 8.64 5.90
CA LEU A 51 10.65 10.09 5.78
C LEU A 51 10.55 10.80 7.13
N PHE A 52 9.84 10.22 8.09
CA PHE A 52 9.50 10.91 9.34
C PHE A 52 10.00 10.21 10.60
N GLY A 53 10.62 9.02 10.47
CA GLY A 53 11.09 8.23 11.62
C GLY A 53 9.96 7.79 12.55
N LYS A 54 8.71 7.78 12.07
CA LYS A 54 7.52 7.39 12.84
C LYS A 54 7.17 5.93 12.58
N ASP A 55 6.79 5.24 13.64
CA ASP A 55 6.13 3.94 13.57
C ASP A 55 4.61 4.14 13.65
N TYR A 56 3.86 3.27 12.97
CA TYR A 56 2.40 3.26 13.00
C TYR A 56 1.91 1.84 13.21
N GLU A 57 1.16 1.63 14.30
CA GLU A 57 0.69 0.30 14.71
C GLU A 57 -0.60 -0.12 13.97
N GLY A 58 -1.36 0.83 13.42
CA GLY A 58 -2.55 0.51 12.65
C GLY A 58 -2.26 -0.29 11.37
N HIS A 59 -3.28 -1.00 10.90
CA HIS A 59 -3.17 -1.97 9.82
C HIS A 59 -3.97 -1.58 8.57
N GLY A 60 -4.94 -0.67 8.68
CA GLY A 60 -5.71 -0.20 7.52
C GLY A 60 -4.86 0.58 6.52
N ILE A 61 -4.99 0.26 5.24
CA ILE A 61 -4.30 0.93 4.14
C ILE A 61 -4.74 2.40 4.03
N ARG A 62 -6.03 2.68 4.09
CA ARG A 62 -6.60 4.03 4.06
C ARG A 62 -6.14 4.85 5.27
N GLU A 63 -6.08 4.25 6.45
CA GLU A 63 -5.56 4.89 7.66
C GLU A 63 -4.07 5.24 7.52
N LEU A 64 -3.27 4.29 7.02
CA LEU A 64 -1.85 4.47 6.77
C LEU A 64 -1.57 5.57 5.74
N ILE A 65 -2.28 5.60 4.62
CA ILE A 65 -2.11 6.63 3.58
C ILE A 65 -2.60 7.99 4.09
N GLY A 66 -3.72 8.04 4.82
CA GLY A 66 -4.20 9.26 5.46
C GLY A 66 -3.22 9.81 6.50
N TYR A 67 -2.58 8.94 7.26
CA TYR A 67 -1.52 9.32 8.21
C TYR A 67 -0.28 9.87 7.47
N LEU A 68 0.13 9.24 6.36
CA LEU A 68 1.19 9.76 5.51
C LEU A 68 0.87 11.17 4.97
N SER A 69 -0.34 11.39 4.45
CA SER A 69 -0.79 12.70 3.97
C SER A 69 -0.69 13.77 5.06
N LYS A 70 -1.19 13.44 6.26
CA LYS A 70 -1.09 14.32 7.43
C LYS A 70 0.35 14.69 7.75
N LEU A 71 1.26 13.71 7.78
CA LEU A 71 2.68 13.95 8.06
C LEU A 71 3.35 14.82 6.99
N LEU A 72 3.03 14.60 5.71
CA LEU A 72 3.52 15.45 4.62
C LEU A 72 3.11 16.91 4.82
N LYS A 73 1.83 17.15 5.13
CA LYS A 73 1.31 18.49 5.40
C LYS A 73 1.96 19.15 6.63
N GLU A 74 2.10 18.42 7.73
CA GLU A 74 2.73 18.91 8.96
C GLU A 74 4.20 19.31 8.76
N ASN A 75 4.86 18.77 7.73
CA ASN A 75 6.26 19.06 7.39
C ASN A 75 6.41 19.97 6.15
N GLY A 76 5.35 20.68 5.74
CA GLY A 76 5.42 21.70 4.68
C GLY A 76 5.38 21.17 3.26
N TYR A 77 5.01 19.91 3.06
CA TYR A 77 4.84 19.29 1.73
C TYR A 77 3.36 19.30 1.30
N ASP A 78 2.71 20.47 1.31
CA ASP A 78 1.28 20.63 1.04
C ASP A 78 0.84 20.05 -0.31
N GLU A 79 1.62 20.27 -1.38
CA GLU A 79 1.29 19.75 -2.70
C GLU A 79 1.40 18.21 -2.78
N LEU A 80 2.34 17.60 -2.04
CA LEU A 80 2.43 16.15 -1.94
C LEU A 80 1.29 15.58 -1.10
N SER A 81 0.91 16.25 -0.01
CA SER A 81 -0.26 15.87 0.78
C SER A 81 -1.54 15.89 -0.07
N LYS A 82 -1.77 16.95 -0.86
CA LYS A 82 -2.91 17.03 -1.80
C LYS A 82 -2.89 15.89 -2.82
N LYS A 83 -1.72 15.59 -3.40
CA LYS A 83 -1.57 14.47 -4.36
C LYS A 83 -1.94 13.13 -3.71
N ILE A 84 -1.54 12.90 -2.45
CA ILE A 84 -1.93 11.70 -1.70
C ILE A 84 -3.45 11.69 -1.41
N ASP A 85 -4.04 12.82 -1.03
CA ASP A 85 -5.49 12.90 -0.78
C ASP A 85 -6.32 12.69 -2.05
N GLU A 86 -5.81 13.12 -3.21
CA GLU A 86 -6.41 12.84 -4.52
C GLU A 86 -6.32 11.36 -4.87
N LEU A 87 -5.17 10.73 -4.64
CA LEU A 87 -4.98 9.28 -4.83
C LEU A 87 -5.96 8.45 -3.99
N ILE A 88 -6.16 8.81 -2.71
CA ILE A 88 -7.13 8.12 -1.83
C ILE A 88 -8.55 8.24 -2.40
N ARG A 89 -8.89 9.40 -2.96
CA ARG A 89 -10.21 9.66 -3.55
C ARG A 89 -10.40 8.90 -4.87
N GLU A 90 -9.38 8.89 -5.71
CA GLU A 90 -9.39 8.20 -7.01
C GLU A 90 -9.57 6.69 -6.83
N TYR A 91 -8.79 6.08 -5.94
CA TYR A 91 -8.82 4.63 -5.70
C TYR A 91 -9.71 4.22 -4.52
N ARG A 92 -10.67 5.05 -4.12
CA ARG A 92 -11.46 4.82 -2.90
C ARG A 92 -12.12 3.44 -2.87
N ARG A 93 -12.68 2.99 -4.01
CA ARG A 93 -13.35 1.69 -4.11
C ARG A 93 -12.34 0.55 -3.96
N GLN A 94 -11.27 0.57 -4.74
CA GLN A 94 -10.24 -0.46 -4.71
C GLN A 94 -9.52 -0.52 -3.35
N LEU A 95 -9.34 0.61 -2.67
CA LEU A 95 -8.78 0.66 -1.32
C LEU A 95 -9.73 0.06 -0.28
N VAL A 96 -11.05 0.14 -0.49
CA VAL A 96 -12.03 -0.60 0.33
C VAL A 96 -11.91 -2.08 0.03
N ASP A 97 -11.93 -2.46 -1.25
CA ASP A 97 -11.87 -3.86 -1.67
C ASP A 97 -10.59 -4.57 -1.18
N ILE A 98 -9.43 -3.87 -1.19
CA ILE A 98 -8.16 -4.38 -0.65
C ILE A 98 -8.23 -4.60 0.87
N GLU A 99 -8.88 -3.71 1.61
CA GLU A 99 -9.02 -3.84 3.07
C GLU A 99 -10.06 -4.89 3.45
N ASP A 100 -11.14 -5.00 2.70
CA ASP A 100 -12.21 -5.98 2.96
C ASP A 100 -11.74 -7.40 2.58
N ALA A 101 -10.90 -7.55 1.55
CA ALA A 101 -10.26 -8.82 1.20
C ALA A 101 -9.47 -9.45 2.37
N TYR A 102 -8.96 -8.66 3.32
CA TYR A 102 -8.32 -9.15 4.54
C TYR A 102 -9.28 -9.84 5.51
N ILE A 103 -10.53 -9.38 5.55
CA ILE A 103 -11.60 -9.89 6.39
C ILE A 103 -12.22 -11.11 5.68
N ASP A 104 -12.51 -10.95 4.40
CA ASP A 104 -13.24 -11.92 3.60
C ASP A 104 -12.41 -13.18 3.35
N SER A 105 -11.14 -13.06 2.94
CA SER A 105 -10.25 -14.20 2.69
C SER A 105 -9.97 -15.09 3.91
N ARG A 106 -10.24 -14.62 5.14
CA ARG A 106 -9.96 -15.37 6.38
C ARG A 106 -11.19 -15.79 7.15
N TYR A 107 -12.33 -15.13 6.94
CA TYR A 107 -13.52 -15.32 7.77
C TYR A 107 -14.81 -15.57 6.97
N GLU A 108 -14.82 -15.32 5.65
CA GLU A 108 -15.99 -15.55 4.80
C GLU A 108 -15.67 -16.50 3.62
N ILE A 109 -16.68 -17.19 3.10
CA ILE A 109 -16.56 -18.02 1.89
C ILE A 109 -16.97 -17.13 0.72
N ILE A 110 -16.10 -16.19 0.34
CA ILE A 110 -16.30 -15.35 -0.84
C ILE A 110 -15.44 -15.90 -1.97
N GLU A 111 -16.07 -16.28 -3.08
CA GLU A 111 -15.39 -16.67 -4.31
C GLU A 111 -14.91 -15.40 -5.02
N TYR A 112 -13.64 -15.05 -4.82
CA TYR A 112 -12.96 -14.03 -5.64
C TYR A 112 -12.71 -14.60 -7.04
N GLU A 113 -12.88 -13.77 -8.08
CA GLU A 113 -12.51 -14.11 -9.46
C GLU A 113 -11.26 -13.35 -9.92
N SER A 114 -10.73 -13.69 -11.10
CA SER A 114 -9.56 -12.99 -11.68
C SER A 114 -9.80 -11.50 -11.90
N ASP A 115 -11.05 -11.15 -12.21
CA ASP A 115 -11.49 -9.79 -12.49
C ASP A 115 -11.52 -8.93 -11.22
N ASP A 116 -11.53 -9.56 -10.04
CA ASP A 116 -11.43 -8.88 -8.76
C ASP A 116 -9.98 -8.61 -8.37
N LEU A 117 -9.06 -9.57 -8.54
CA LEU A 117 -7.67 -9.43 -8.09
C LEU A 117 -6.82 -8.52 -8.99
N LYS A 118 -6.96 -8.63 -10.30
CA LYS A 118 -6.09 -7.90 -11.24
C LYS A 118 -6.14 -6.37 -11.03
N PRO A 119 -7.31 -5.72 -10.89
CA PRO A 119 -7.37 -4.29 -10.61
C PRO A 119 -6.66 -3.89 -9.30
N LEU A 120 -6.69 -4.75 -8.27
CA LEU A 120 -6.04 -4.46 -6.98
C LEU A 120 -4.52 -4.47 -7.10
N ILE A 121 -3.97 -5.39 -7.91
CA ILE A 121 -2.54 -5.43 -8.24
C ILE A 121 -2.14 -4.15 -8.98
N GLU A 122 -2.86 -3.77 -10.04
CA GLU A 122 -2.56 -2.59 -10.86
C GLU A 122 -2.62 -1.29 -10.05
N VAL A 123 -3.63 -1.15 -9.19
CA VAL A 123 -3.73 -0.03 -8.26
C VAL A 123 -2.56 -0.02 -7.29
N SER A 124 -2.18 -1.18 -6.74
CA SER A 124 -1.08 -1.26 -5.77
C SER A 124 0.28 -0.89 -6.37
N GLU A 125 0.54 -1.31 -7.61
CA GLU A 125 1.71 -0.87 -8.37
C GLU A 125 1.74 0.65 -8.57
N SER A 126 0.58 1.23 -8.92
CA SER A 126 0.42 2.66 -9.13
C SER A 126 0.66 3.45 -7.84
N ILE A 127 0.11 2.99 -6.71
CA ILE A 127 0.35 3.58 -5.39
C ILE A 127 1.83 3.52 -5.03
N ILE A 128 2.49 2.35 -5.17
CA ILE A 128 3.91 2.19 -4.86
C ILE A 128 4.77 3.16 -5.68
N LYS A 129 4.49 3.29 -6.99
CA LYS A 129 5.21 4.23 -7.86
C LYS A 129 5.06 5.67 -7.39
N ILE A 130 3.85 6.08 -7.00
CA ILE A 130 3.60 7.43 -6.48
C ILE A 130 4.34 7.65 -5.15
N LEU A 131 4.37 6.64 -4.28
CA LEU A 131 5.12 6.71 -3.02
C LEU A 131 6.64 6.82 -3.26
N GLU A 132 7.17 6.17 -4.29
CA GLU A 132 8.58 6.35 -4.68
C GLU A 132 8.89 7.76 -5.14
N GLU A 133 7.99 8.38 -5.91
CA GLU A 133 8.10 9.78 -6.31
C GLU A 133 8.08 10.71 -5.10
N VAL A 134 7.15 10.49 -4.17
CA VAL A 134 7.08 11.25 -2.90
C VAL A 134 8.38 11.14 -2.13
N VAL A 135 8.92 9.93 -1.94
CA VAL A 135 10.19 9.73 -1.23
C VAL A 135 11.35 10.45 -1.92
N LYS A 136 11.41 10.42 -3.26
CA LYS A 136 12.45 11.13 -4.02
C LYS A 136 12.35 12.65 -3.81
N ILE A 137 11.16 13.22 -3.92
CA ILE A 137 10.94 14.67 -3.79
C ILE A 137 11.31 15.13 -2.36
N VAL A 138 10.80 14.44 -1.34
CA VAL A 138 11.05 14.80 0.07
C VAL A 138 12.53 14.70 0.44
N LYS A 139 13.30 13.78 -0.16
CA LYS A 139 14.74 13.65 0.12
C LYS A 139 15.63 14.61 -0.65
N LEU A 140 15.13 15.21 -1.73
CA LEU A 140 15.88 16.12 -2.59
C LEU A 140 15.65 17.60 -2.25
N GLY A 141 14.54 17.93 -1.59
CA GLY A 141 14.21 19.27 -1.09
C GLY A 141 14.46 19.38 0.40
#